data_AF-A0A7V2JZC3-F1
#
_entry.id   AF-A0A7V2JZC3-F1
#
_cell.length_a   1.000
_cell.length_b   1.000
_cell.length_c   1.000
_cell.angle_alpha   90.00
_cell.angle_beta   90.00
_cell.angle_gamma   90.00
#
_symmetry.space_group_name_H-M   'P 1'
#
loop_
_entity.id
_entity.type
_entity.pdbx_description
1 polymer ?
#
loop_
_entity_poly.entity_id
_entity_poly.type
_entity_poly.pdbx_seq_one_letter_code
_entity_poly.pdbx_strand_id
1 'polypeptide(L)'
;LEEYNPESYSTNDGGFMYEPGISKAGGSTSYGNMTYAGLKSMIYAKLDKNDPRVQAAYDWISNHFIVETNPVLGNQGLFYYYLMMAKALTAYDVDIIVGDDGIEHDWRAELANQLIKIQNEEGWWQNENGRWWENNKVLVTTYCIISLEEILKG
;
A
#
# COMPACT_ATOMS: atom_id res chain seq x y z
N LEU A 1 -15.82 -9.39 10.32
CA LEU A 1 -15.95 -8.12 9.56
C LEU A 1 -17.39 -7.78 9.19
N GLU A 2 -18.29 -8.75 8.96
CA GLU A 2 -19.66 -8.50 8.47
C GLU A 2 -20.46 -7.48 9.29
N GLU A 3 -20.31 -7.47 10.62
CA GLU A 3 -20.94 -6.48 11.51
C GLU A 3 -20.49 -5.02 11.26
N TYR A 4 -19.29 -4.83 10.71
CA TYR A 4 -18.71 -3.52 10.39
C TYR A 4 -18.99 -3.10 8.94
N ASN A 5 -19.50 -4.03 8.12
CA ASN A 5 -19.67 -3.89 6.69
C ASN A 5 -21.13 -4.17 6.27
N PRO A 6 -22.13 -3.42 6.80
CA PRO A 6 -23.54 -3.72 6.56
C PRO A 6 -24.01 -3.36 5.14
N GLU A 7 -23.23 -2.57 4.41
CA GLU A 7 -23.60 -2.02 3.12
C GLU A 7 -23.44 -3.07 2.01
N SER A 8 -24.36 -3.06 1.03
CA SER A 8 -24.41 -4.05 -0.04
C SER A 8 -23.20 -4.05 -0.98
N TYR A 9 -22.45 -2.95 -0.99
CA TYR A 9 -21.21 -2.80 -1.74
C TYR A 9 -19.96 -3.20 -0.94
N SER A 10 -20.07 -3.45 0.36
CA SER A 10 -18.92 -3.80 1.19
C SER A 10 -18.54 -5.26 1.03
N THR A 11 -17.24 -5.52 1.08
CA THR A 11 -16.65 -6.86 1.11
C THR A 11 -16.06 -7.14 2.49
N ASN A 12 -15.88 -8.41 2.84
CA ASN A 12 -15.27 -8.84 4.10
C ASN A 12 -13.83 -9.36 3.90
N ASP A 13 -13.15 -8.91 2.85
CA ASP A 13 -11.77 -9.28 2.53
C ASP A 13 -10.74 -8.47 3.34
N GLY A 14 -11.14 -7.40 4.03
CA GLY A 14 -10.26 -6.57 4.86
C GLY A 14 -9.52 -5.49 4.08
N GLY A 15 -9.54 -5.56 2.76
CA GLY A 15 -8.98 -4.54 1.88
C GLY A 15 -9.85 -3.28 1.77
N PHE A 16 -9.29 -2.23 1.18
CA PHE A 16 -9.99 -0.96 1.00
C PHE A 16 -10.11 -0.58 -0.49
N MET A 17 -11.16 0.17 -0.78
CA MET A 17 -11.43 0.81 -2.07
C MET A 17 -11.33 2.35 -1.95
N TYR A 18 -11.40 3.06 -3.08
CA TYR A 18 -11.19 4.52 -3.13
C TYR A 18 -12.26 5.30 -2.37
N GLU A 19 -13.51 4.97 -2.62
CA GLU A 19 -14.68 5.56 -1.99
C GLU A 19 -15.78 4.49 -1.91
N PRO A 20 -16.75 4.62 -0.98
CA PRO A 20 -17.76 3.59 -0.76
C PRO A 20 -18.48 3.17 -2.05
N GLY A 21 -18.36 1.89 -2.39
CA GLY A 21 -18.96 1.27 -3.58
C GLY A 21 -18.35 1.65 -4.93
N ILE A 22 -17.25 2.42 -4.94
CA ILE A 22 -16.57 2.83 -6.19
C ILE A 22 -15.07 2.58 -6.05
N SER A 23 -14.63 1.43 -6.55
CA SER A 23 -13.22 1.10 -6.70
C SER A 23 -12.66 1.59 -8.02
N LYS A 24 -11.44 2.15 -7.98
CA LYS A 24 -10.66 2.44 -9.20
C LYS A 24 -10.08 1.19 -9.86
N ALA A 25 -10.20 0.03 -9.19
CA ALA A 25 -9.98 -1.31 -9.73
C ALA A 25 -11.26 -1.97 -10.26
N GLY A 26 -12.41 -1.28 -10.19
CA GLY A 26 -13.71 -1.75 -10.68
C GLY A 26 -14.61 -2.32 -9.57
N GLY A 27 -15.91 -2.01 -9.63
CA GLY A 27 -16.89 -2.44 -8.64
C GLY A 27 -16.49 -2.03 -7.21
N SER A 28 -16.49 -3.00 -6.30
CA SER A 28 -16.07 -2.85 -4.89
C SER A 28 -14.69 -3.45 -4.60
N THR A 29 -13.89 -3.72 -5.63
CA THR A 29 -12.64 -4.47 -5.47
C THR A 29 -11.60 -3.70 -4.66
N SER A 30 -11.08 -4.31 -3.59
CA SER A 30 -9.97 -3.79 -2.81
C SER A 30 -8.65 -3.77 -3.58
N TYR A 31 -7.75 -2.84 -3.27
CA TYR A 31 -6.46 -2.74 -3.95
C TYR A 31 -5.39 -2.04 -3.11
N GLY A 32 -4.12 -2.29 -3.47
CA GLY A 32 -2.97 -2.11 -2.58
C GLY A 32 -2.88 -0.75 -1.91
N ASN A 33 -2.83 0.32 -2.71
CA ASN A 33 -2.59 1.66 -2.16
C ASN A 33 -3.73 2.17 -1.26
N MET A 34 -4.99 1.76 -1.50
CA MET A 34 -6.10 2.13 -0.63
C MET A 34 -6.11 1.30 0.64
N THR A 35 -5.73 0.01 0.60
CA THR A 35 -5.61 -0.80 1.81
C THR A 35 -4.55 -0.24 2.75
N TYR A 36 -3.38 0.17 2.23
CA TYR A 36 -2.37 0.87 3.03
C TYR A 36 -2.87 2.21 3.58
N ALA A 37 -3.58 3.00 2.77
CA ALA A 37 -4.16 4.26 3.22
C ALA A 37 -5.21 4.04 4.34
N GLY A 38 -6.03 2.98 4.22
CA GLY A 38 -7.02 2.56 5.21
C GLY A 38 -6.37 2.16 6.54
N LEU A 39 -5.38 1.26 6.49
CA LEU A 39 -4.60 0.86 7.67
C LEU A 39 -4.00 2.07 8.38
N LYS A 40 -3.31 2.94 7.64
CA LYS A 40 -2.71 4.16 8.19
C LYS A 40 -3.75 5.08 8.83
N SER A 41 -4.90 5.25 8.19
CA SER A 41 -5.99 6.09 8.70
C SER A 41 -6.52 5.56 10.03
N MET A 42 -6.68 4.24 10.16
CA MET A 42 -7.11 3.60 11.41
C MET A 42 -6.10 3.81 12.55
N ILE A 43 -4.80 3.64 12.26
CA ILE A 43 -3.73 3.90 13.24
C ILE A 43 -3.77 5.36 13.71
N TYR A 44 -3.95 6.30 12.77
CA TYR A 44 -3.98 7.73 13.09
C TYR A 44 -5.25 8.13 13.85
N ALA A 45 -6.35 7.41 13.61
CA ALA A 45 -7.58 7.48 14.39
C ALA A 45 -7.49 6.76 15.76
N LYS A 46 -6.31 6.26 16.15
CA LYS A 46 -6.02 5.64 17.45
C LYS A 46 -6.77 4.34 17.70
N LEU A 47 -7.08 3.58 16.65
CA LEU A 47 -7.53 2.20 16.81
C LEU A 47 -6.36 1.33 17.27
N ASP A 48 -6.66 0.32 18.08
CA ASP A 48 -5.68 -0.63 18.59
C ASP A 48 -5.23 -1.61 17.51
N LYS A 49 -4.00 -2.14 17.59
CA LYS A 49 -3.52 -3.17 16.66
C LYS A 49 -4.36 -4.45 16.70
N ASN A 50 -5.05 -4.72 17.82
CA ASN A 50 -5.99 -5.84 17.98
C ASN A 50 -7.42 -5.52 17.53
N ASP A 51 -7.70 -4.31 17.03
CA ASP A 51 -8.99 -4.02 16.42
C ASP A 51 -9.18 -4.95 15.19
N PRO A 52 -10.30 -5.68 15.09
CA PRO A 52 -10.50 -6.66 14.03
C PRO A 52 -10.43 -6.05 12.62
N ARG A 53 -10.70 -4.75 12.46
CA ARG A 53 -10.57 -4.05 11.18
C ARG A 53 -9.12 -3.74 10.84
N VAL A 54 -8.31 -3.41 11.86
CA VAL A 54 -6.88 -3.19 11.72
C VAL A 54 -6.18 -4.51 11.36
N GLN A 55 -6.50 -5.59 12.07
CA GLN A 55 -5.97 -6.93 11.76
C GLN A 55 -6.33 -7.34 10.33
N ALA A 56 -7.61 -7.24 9.95
CA ALA A 56 -8.01 -7.66 8.60
C ALA A 56 -7.36 -6.82 7.49
N ALA A 57 -7.13 -5.53 7.70
CA ALA A 57 -6.40 -4.70 6.74
C ALA A 57 -4.93 -5.11 6.62
N TYR A 58 -4.29 -5.42 7.74
CA TYR A 58 -2.92 -5.92 7.78
C TYR A 58 -2.80 -7.32 7.18
N ASP A 59 -3.76 -8.21 7.41
CA ASP A 59 -3.82 -9.55 6.82
C ASP A 59 -3.98 -9.45 5.30
N TRP A 60 -4.86 -8.56 4.81
CA TRP A 60 -4.98 -8.31 3.38
C TRP A 60 -3.65 -7.82 2.79
N ILE A 61 -2.96 -6.90 3.47
CA ILE A 61 -1.64 -6.42 3.05
C ILE A 61 -0.62 -7.57 3.00
N SER A 62 -0.58 -8.39 4.04
CA SER A 62 0.40 -9.47 4.19
C SER A 62 0.23 -10.53 3.09
N ASN A 63 -1.02 -10.89 2.78
CA ASN A 63 -1.34 -11.87 1.73
C ASN A 63 -1.23 -11.32 0.29
N HIS A 64 -1.02 -10.01 0.14
CA HIS A 64 -0.84 -9.34 -1.16
C HIS A 64 0.45 -8.53 -1.21
N PHE A 65 1.41 -8.85 -0.35
CA PHE A 65 2.66 -8.10 -0.28
C PHE A 65 3.50 -8.35 -1.54
N ILE A 66 3.84 -7.27 -2.24
CA ILE A 66 4.68 -7.30 -3.43
C ILE A 66 5.22 -5.89 -3.67
N VAL A 67 6.45 -5.76 -4.18
CA VAL A 67 7.05 -4.45 -4.50
C VAL A 67 7.15 -4.20 -6.00
N GLU A 68 6.85 -5.18 -6.84
CA GLU A 68 6.94 -5.05 -8.29
C GLU A 68 5.69 -4.43 -8.92
N THR A 69 4.53 -4.57 -8.27
CA THR A 69 3.23 -4.11 -8.80
C THR A 69 2.35 -3.58 -7.68
N ASN A 70 1.34 -2.77 -8.03
CA ASN A 70 0.26 -2.41 -7.13
C ASN A 70 -0.80 -3.52 -7.21
N PRO A 71 -1.06 -4.28 -6.12
CA PRO A 71 -2.04 -5.36 -6.12
C PRO A 71 -3.36 -4.96 -6.81
N VAL A 72 -3.86 -5.83 -7.68
CA VAL A 72 -5.03 -5.65 -8.57
C VAL A 72 -4.85 -4.63 -9.70
N LEU A 73 -4.07 -3.55 -9.49
CA LEU A 73 -3.92 -2.46 -10.45
C LEU A 73 -2.68 -2.55 -11.37
N GLY A 74 -1.75 -3.46 -11.08
CA GLY A 74 -0.51 -3.62 -11.83
C GLY A 74 0.36 -2.36 -11.71
N ASN A 75 0.77 -1.78 -12.82
CA ASN A 75 1.59 -0.55 -12.81
C ASN A 75 0.78 0.71 -12.56
N GLN A 76 -0.54 0.67 -12.39
CA GLN A 76 -1.32 1.89 -12.18
C GLN A 76 -1.22 2.36 -10.73
N GLY A 77 -0.75 3.59 -10.50
CA GLY A 77 -0.64 4.15 -9.15
C GLY A 77 0.46 3.49 -8.31
N LEU A 78 1.50 2.95 -8.97
CA LEU A 78 2.55 2.14 -8.36
C LEU A 78 3.46 2.95 -7.43
N PHE A 79 3.75 4.21 -7.78
CA PHE A 79 4.61 5.05 -6.96
C PHE A 79 3.86 5.63 -5.76
N TYR A 80 2.58 5.94 -5.93
CA TYR A 80 1.71 6.25 -4.81
C TYR A 80 1.50 5.02 -3.89
N TYR A 81 1.46 3.82 -4.47
CA TYR A 81 1.46 2.57 -3.70
C TYR A 81 2.70 2.43 -2.82
N TYR A 82 3.91 2.65 -3.35
CA TYR A 82 5.14 2.65 -2.55
C TYR A 82 5.11 3.67 -1.41
N LEU A 83 4.64 4.90 -1.69
CA LEU A 83 4.51 5.94 -0.67
C LEU A 83 3.57 5.52 0.45
N MET A 84 2.45 4.87 0.09
CA MET A 84 1.47 4.46 1.07
C MET A 84 1.89 3.23 1.86
N MET A 85 2.52 2.26 1.20
CA MET A 85 3.19 1.13 1.83
C MET A 85 4.16 1.61 2.91
N ALA A 86 5.15 2.44 2.54
CA ALA A 86 6.17 2.90 3.46
C ALA A 86 5.56 3.65 4.66
N LYS A 87 4.66 4.60 4.41
CA LYS A 87 4.02 5.37 5.50
C LYS A 87 3.13 4.53 6.41
N ALA A 88 2.42 3.55 5.86
CA ALA A 88 1.51 2.72 6.63
C ALA A 88 2.28 1.70 7.47
N LEU A 89 3.29 1.03 6.89
CA LEU A 89 4.08 0.02 7.61
C LEU A 89 5.00 0.64 8.66
N THR A 90 5.61 1.81 8.38
CA THR A 90 6.32 2.58 9.41
C THR A 90 5.38 2.96 10.55
N ALA A 91 4.16 3.41 10.27
CA ALA A 91 3.19 3.76 11.32
C ALA A 91 2.63 2.52 12.05
N TYR A 92 2.53 1.38 11.36
CA TYR A 92 2.09 0.11 11.95
C TYR A 92 3.18 -0.54 12.77
N ASP A 93 4.44 -0.10 12.65
CA ASP A 93 5.57 -0.52 13.46
C ASP A 93 5.73 -2.06 13.44
N VAL A 94 6.07 -2.56 12.25
CA VAL A 94 6.36 -3.97 11.98
C VAL A 94 7.66 -4.10 11.19
N ASP A 95 8.44 -5.12 11.49
CA ASP A 95 9.72 -5.37 10.81
C ASP A 95 9.61 -6.39 9.69
N ILE A 96 8.92 -7.49 9.95
CA ILE A 96 8.74 -8.59 9.01
C ILE A 96 7.25 -8.76 8.72
N ILE A 97 6.91 -8.78 7.44
CA ILE A 97 5.58 -9.18 6.98
C ILE A 97 5.63 -10.67 6.69
N VAL A 98 4.60 -11.42 7.12
CA VAL A 98 4.51 -12.86 6.87
C VAL A 98 3.21 -13.12 6.13
N GLY A 99 3.32 -13.61 4.88
CA GLY A 99 2.17 -14.01 4.08
C GLY A 99 1.53 -15.32 4.56
N ASP A 100 0.38 -15.69 3.98
CA ASP A 100 -0.29 -16.97 4.24
C ASP A 100 0.51 -18.19 3.76
N ASP A 101 1.41 -17.99 2.80
CA ASP A 101 2.39 -18.95 2.33
C ASP A 101 3.57 -19.14 3.29
N GLY A 102 3.66 -18.33 4.35
CA GLY A 102 4.72 -18.35 5.35
C GLY A 102 6.03 -17.69 4.91
N ILE A 103 6.04 -16.98 3.78
CA ILE A 103 7.22 -16.22 3.34
C ILE A 103 7.39 -15.00 4.24
N GLU A 104 8.60 -14.83 4.77
CA GLU A 104 9.01 -13.66 5.54
C GLU A 104 9.55 -12.57 4.60
N HIS A 105 9.00 -11.38 4.71
CA HIS A 105 9.37 -10.21 3.92
C HIS A 105 9.96 -9.12 4.81
N ASP A 106 11.25 -8.81 4.59
CA ASP A 106 11.85 -7.57 5.07
C ASP A 106 11.40 -6.44 4.14
N TRP A 107 10.21 -5.92 4.43
CA TRP A 107 9.54 -4.97 3.55
C TRP A 107 10.36 -3.70 3.30
N ARG A 108 11.20 -3.31 4.28
CA ARG A 108 12.08 -2.14 4.17
C ARG A 108 13.17 -2.40 3.15
N ALA A 109 13.88 -3.52 3.29
CA ALA A 109 14.92 -3.90 2.35
C ALA A 109 14.36 -4.15 0.94
N GLU A 110 13.23 -4.85 0.83
CA GLU A 110 12.59 -5.15 -0.45
C GLU A 110 12.15 -3.87 -1.17
N LEU A 111 11.47 -2.94 -0.48
CA LEU A 111 11.06 -1.68 -1.08
C LEU A 111 12.25 -0.80 -1.46
N ALA A 112 13.26 -0.69 -0.60
CA ALA A 112 14.46 0.10 -0.89
C ALA A 112 15.21 -0.44 -2.12
N ASN A 113 15.43 -1.76 -2.17
CA ASN A 113 16.09 -2.42 -3.29
C ASN A 113 15.30 -2.24 -4.59
N GLN A 114 13.97 -2.36 -4.53
CA GLN A 114 13.11 -2.13 -5.68
C GLN A 114 13.21 -0.68 -6.18
N LEU A 115 13.14 0.32 -5.28
CA LEU A 115 13.27 1.73 -5.65
C LEU A 115 14.63 2.02 -6.30
N ILE A 116 15.73 1.47 -5.76
CA ILE A 116 17.07 1.60 -6.36
C ILE A 116 17.11 0.95 -7.74
N LYS A 117 16.58 -0.26 -7.88
CA LYS A 117 16.56 -1.02 -9.13
C LYS A 117 15.84 -0.30 -10.27
N ILE A 118 14.75 0.40 -9.96
CA ILE A 118 13.92 1.09 -10.96
C ILE A 118 14.22 2.59 -11.09
N GLN A 119 15.25 3.09 -10.38
CA GLN A 119 15.69 4.48 -10.52
C GLN A 119 16.31 4.69 -11.90
N ASN A 120 15.99 5.82 -12.54
CA ASN A 120 16.70 6.23 -13.75
C ASN A 120 18.15 6.62 -13.42
N GLU A 121 19.08 6.44 -14.36
CA GLU A 121 20.50 6.78 -14.20
C GLU A 121 20.74 8.26 -13.84
N GLU A 122 19.83 9.16 -14.25
CA GLU A 122 19.88 10.58 -13.88
C GLU A 122 19.30 10.88 -12.48
N GLY A 123 18.88 9.86 -11.74
CA GLY A 123 18.47 9.93 -10.33
C GLY A 123 16.97 10.15 -10.07
N TRP A 124 16.13 10.16 -11.10
CA TRP A 124 14.67 10.36 -10.98
C TRP A 124 13.87 9.07 -11.19
N TRP A 125 12.58 9.13 -10.85
CA TRP A 125 11.61 8.06 -11.10
C TRP A 125 10.41 8.57 -11.90
N GLN A 126 9.79 7.67 -12.65
CA GLN A 126 8.60 7.94 -13.44
C GLN A 126 7.89 6.62 -13.74
N ASN A 127 6.58 6.67 -13.91
CA ASN A 127 5.80 5.58 -14.46
C ASN A 127 5.53 5.80 -15.94
N GLU A 128 5.67 4.75 -16.75
CA GLU A 128 5.19 4.75 -18.14
C GLU A 128 3.67 4.94 -18.19
N ASN A 129 2.95 4.40 -17.20
CA ASN A 129 1.53 4.61 -17.04
C ASN A 129 1.25 5.96 -16.36
N GLY A 130 0.73 6.92 -17.11
CA GLY A 130 0.43 8.27 -16.62
C GLY A 130 -0.85 8.42 -15.78
N ARG A 131 -1.56 7.32 -15.46
CA ARG A 131 -2.75 7.38 -14.61
C ARG A 131 -2.38 8.00 -13.25
N TRP A 132 -3.18 8.96 -12.79
CA TRP A 132 -2.91 9.77 -11.59
C TRP A 132 -1.57 10.54 -11.63
N TRP A 133 -1.17 10.95 -12.83
CA TRP A 133 0.00 11.80 -13.07
C TRP A 133 1.32 11.13 -12.69
N GLU A 134 1.38 9.81 -12.63
CA GLU A 134 2.64 9.10 -12.34
C GLU A 134 3.66 9.18 -13.49
N ASN A 135 3.29 9.74 -14.64
CA ASN A 135 4.25 10.17 -15.65
C ASN A 135 4.87 11.56 -15.35
N ASN A 136 4.54 12.21 -14.23
CA ASN A 136 5.21 13.43 -13.80
C ASN A 136 6.44 13.08 -12.94
N LYS A 137 7.64 13.32 -13.47
CA LYS A 137 8.92 13.01 -12.81
C LYS A 137 9.07 13.69 -11.44
N VAL A 138 8.61 14.93 -11.29
CA VAL A 138 8.73 15.68 -10.03
C VAL A 138 7.87 15.03 -8.95
N LEU A 139 6.63 14.70 -9.30
CA LEU A 139 5.69 14.07 -8.38
C LEU A 139 6.21 12.70 -7.93
N VAL A 140 6.57 11.85 -8.88
CA VAL A 140 6.99 10.48 -8.60
C VAL A 140 8.33 10.43 -7.88
N THR A 141 9.29 11.26 -8.26
CA THR A 141 10.57 11.36 -7.52
C THR A 141 10.32 11.79 -6.08
N THR A 142 9.41 12.75 -5.84
CA THR A 142 9.04 13.16 -4.48
C THR A 142 8.46 11.99 -3.69
N TYR A 143 7.59 11.18 -4.28
CA TYR A 143 7.07 9.97 -3.64
C TYR A 143 8.18 9.00 -3.26
N CYS A 144 9.10 8.68 -4.17
CA CYS A 144 10.20 7.75 -3.90
C CYS A 144 11.12 8.24 -2.78
N ILE A 145 11.50 9.51 -2.78
CA ILE A 145 12.38 10.07 -1.74
C ILE A 145 11.70 10.05 -0.37
N ILE A 146 10.40 10.38 -0.30
CA ILE A 146 9.66 10.27 0.95
C ILE A 146 9.54 8.80 1.38
N SER A 147 9.31 7.86 0.47
CA SER A 147 9.28 6.43 0.81
C SER A 147 10.62 5.98 1.42
N LEU A 148 11.75 6.36 0.82
CA LEU A 148 13.08 6.07 1.36
C LEU A 148 13.30 6.70 2.74
N GLU A 149 12.82 7.93 2.95
CA GLU A 149 12.86 8.58 4.26
C GLU A 149 12.04 7.81 5.30
N GLU A 150 10.84 7.34 4.96
CA GLU A 150 9.98 6.58 5.86
C GLU A 150 10.55 5.21 6.23
N ILE A 151 11.24 4.55 5.28
CA ILE A 151 11.95 3.29 5.53
C ILE A 151 13.00 3.46 6.64
N LEU A 152 13.65 4.62 6.72
CA LEU A 152 14.71 4.91 7.70
C LEU A 152 14.19 5.33 9.09
N LYS A 153 12.87 5.51 9.28
CA LYS A 153 12.29 6.00 10.55
C LYS A 153 12.04 4.91 11.60
N GLY A 154 12.19 3.63 11.24
CA GLY A 154 12.07 2.48 12.15
C GLY A 154 13.42 2.04 12.66
#